data_AF-A0A2U2HDL1-F1
#
_entry.id   AF-A0A2U2HDL1-F1
#
_cell.length_a   1.000
_cell.length_b   1.000
_cell.length_c   1.000
_cell.angle_alpha   90.00
_cell.angle_beta   90.00
_cell.angle_gamma   90.00
#
_symmetry.space_group_name_H-M   'P 1'
#
loop_
_entity.id
_entity.type
_entity.pdbx_description
1 polymer ?
#
loop_
_entity_poly.entity_id
_entity_poly.type
_entity_poly.pdbx_seq_one_letter_code
_entity_poly.pdbx_strand_id
1 'polypeptide(L)'
;MKKLTVAILLASAGAASAADGLTVSGFATVAGGKAFDGYTGDFLEFKCPCFIGNYEHGATYEKDRFSLDQESLAGLQLKYQFSPKLSGTVQVVARSS
;
A
#
# COMPACT_ATOMS: atom_id res chain seq x y z
N MET A 1 14.83 18.55 -4.30
CA MET A 1 14.78 18.48 -2.81
C MET A 1 13.38 18.79 -2.26
N LYS A 2 12.30 18.20 -2.83
CA LYS A 2 10.90 18.43 -2.41
C LYS A 2 10.15 17.14 -2.04
N LYS A 3 10.84 15.99 -2.00
CA LYS A 3 10.24 14.67 -1.80
C LYS A 3 10.46 14.08 -0.39
N LEU A 4 11.08 14.82 0.53
CA LEU A 4 11.52 14.28 1.82
C LEU A 4 10.67 14.69 3.03
N THR A 5 9.59 15.47 2.85
CA THR A 5 8.87 16.06 3.99
C THR A 5 7.71 15.20 4.51
N VAL A 6 7.39 14.06 3.89
CA VAL A 6 6.19 13.27 4.27
C VAL A 6 6.49 12.14 5.27
N ALA A 7 7.75 11.79 5.51
CA ALA A 7 8.09 10.54 6.21
C ALA A 7 8.09 10.58 7.76
N ILE A 8 7.77 11.71 8.42
CA ILE A 8 7.91 11.85 9.90
C ILE A 8 6.54 12.04 10.61
N LEU A 9 5.42 11.68 9.97
CA LEU A 9 4.09 11.71 10.61
C LEU A 9 3.48 10.34 10.91
N LEU A 10 4.17 9.23 10.59
CA LEU A 10 3.62 7.87 10.78
C LEU A 10 3.81 7.28 12.18
N ALA A 11 4.49 7.96 13.11
CA ALA A 11 4.76 7.42 14.45
C ALA A 11 3.67 7.72 15.50
N SER A 12 2.58 8.42 15.13
CA SER A 12 1.50 8.78 16.07
C SER A 12 0.11 8.30 15.64
N ALA A 13 0.00 7.27 14.80
CA ALA A 13 -1.28 6.61 14.50
C ALA A 13 -1.77 5.73 15.67
N GLY A 14 -1.71 6.27 16.91
CA GLY A 14 -2.57 5.82 17.99
C GLY A 14 -3.98 6.29 17.66
N ALA A 15 -4.96 5.38 17.73
CA ALA A 15 -6.36 5.66 17.45
C ALA A 15 -6.78 7.01 18.04
N ALA A 16 -7.01 8.00 17.19
CA ALA A 16 -7.62 9.25 17.61
C ALA A 16 -9.05 8.89 18.06
N SER A 17 -9.35 9.11 19.33
CA SER A 17 -10.68 8.91 19.89
C SER A 17 -11.63 9.90 19.24
N ALA A 18 -12.23 9.50 18.11
CA ALA A 18 -13.33 10.23 17.50
C ALA A 18 -14.61 9.97 18.32
N ALA A 19 -15.61 10.84 18.15
CA ALA A 19 -16.85 10.88 18.92
C ALA A 19 -17.51 9.49 19.12
N ASP A 20 -18.35 9.37 20.15
CA ASP A 20 -18.98 8.12 20.58
C ASP A 20 -19.50 7.29 19.38
N GLY A 21 -18.87 6.14 19.13
CA GLY A 21 -19.19 5.24 18.00
C GLY A 21 -18.38 5.40 16.72
N LEU A 22 -17.55 6.43 16.54
CA LEU A 22 -16.65 6.58 15.39
C LEU A 22 -15.22 6.14 15.73
N THR A 23 -14.67 5.21 14.95
CA THR A 23 -13.26 4.79 15.01
C THR A 23 -12.56 5.15 13.71
N VAL A 24 -11.42 5.81 13.82
CA VAL A 24 -10.54 6.12 12.68
C VAL A 24 -9.24 5.34 12.85
N SER A 25 -8.88 4.56 11.84
CA SER A 25 -7.60 3.87 11.78
C SER A 25 -6.95 4.05 10.42
N GLY A 26 -5.65 3.80 10.36
CA GLY A 26 -4.88 3.87 9.13
C GLY A 26 -3.75 2.86 9.13
N PHE A 27 -3.19 2.64 7.95
CA PHE A 27 -2.05 1.75 7.75
C PHE A 27 -1.18 2.26 6.61
N ALA A 28 0.08 1.85 6.61
CA ALA A 28 1.01 2.06 5.52
C ALA A 28 1.97 0.88 5.43
N THR A 29 2.26 0.48 4.20
CA THR A 29 3.20 -0.59 3.85
C THR A 29 4.21 -0.01 2.87
N VAL A 30 5.49 -0.22 3.18
CA VAL A 30 6.58 0.06 2.25
C VAL A 30 7.12 -1.28 1.77
N ALA A 31 7.02 -1.52 0.47
CA ALA A 31 7.47 -2.75 -0.17
C ALA A 31 8.40 -2.43 -1.32
N GLY A 32 9.52 -3.13 -1.38
CA GLY A 32 10.61 -2.84 -2.31
C GLY A 32 11.30 -4.09 -2.82
N GLY A 33 11.57 -4.12 -4.11
CA GLY A 33 12.12 -5.32 -4.74
C GLY A 33 12.70 -5.07 -6.12
N LYS A 34 13.40 -6.10 -6.60
CA LYS A 34 13.84 -6.27 -7.98
C LYS A 34 13.90 -7.75 -8.29
N ALA A 35 13.74 -8.11 -9.57
CA ALA A 35 14.08 -9.46 -9.99
C ALA A 35 15.61 -9.62 -10.07
N PHE A 36 16.09 -10.84 -9.87
CA PHE A 36 17.53 -11.15 -9.97
C PHE A 36 17.82 -12.06 -11.16
N ASP A 37 17.02 -13.11 -11.30
CA ASP A 37 17.18 -14.14 -12.31
C ASP A 37 15.81 -14.77 -12.66
N GLY A 38 15.75 -15.51 -13.76
CA GLY A 38 14.51 -16.09 -14.29
C GLY A 38 14.52 -16.17 -15.82
N TYR A 39 13.37 -16.51 -16.41
CA TYR A 39 13.25 -16.53 -17.87
C TYR A 39 13.48 -15.12 -18.46
N THR A 40 14.42 -15.02 -19.40
CA THR A 40 14.70 -13.81 -20.16
C THR A 40 13.82 -13.75 -21.40
N GLY A 41 12.96 -12.74 -21.46
CA GLY A 41 12.07 -12.44 -22.56
C GLY A 41 11.24 -11.19 -22.24
N ASP A 42 10.54 -10.66 -23.24
CA ASP A 42 9.62 -9.53 -23.02
C ASP A 42 8.25 -10.07 -22.59
N PHE A 43 7.72 -9.53 -21.49
CA PHE A 43 6.36 -9.82 -21.01
C PHE A 43 5.58 -8.51 -20.91
N LEU A 44 4.64 -8.30 -21.83
CA LEU A 44 3.95 -7.03 -22.00
C LEU A 44 4.95 -5.87 -22.19
N GLU A 45 4.98 -4.92 -21.26
CA GLU A 45 5.90 -3.78 -21.24
C GLU A 45 7.17 -4.01 -20.40
N PHE A 46 7.27 -5.16 -19.72
CA PHE A 46 8.34 -5.47 -18.78
C PHE A 46 9.46 -6.29 -19.44
N LYS A 47 10.70 -5.94 -19.11
CA LYS A 47 11.91 -6.64 -19.55
C LYS A 47 12.33 -7.66 -18.50
N CYS A 48 12.11 -8.94 -18.79
CA CYS A 48 12.41 -10.01 -17.83
C CYS A 48 13.90 -10.41 -17.83
N PRO A 49 14.42 -10.95 -16.72
CA PRO A 49 13.69 -11.66 -15.67
C PRO A 49 12.78 -10.76 -14.85
N CYS A 50 11.53 -11.19 -14.67
CA CYS A 50 10.50 -10.49 -13.93
C CYS A 50 10.01 -11.35 -12.76
N PHE A 51 9.63 -10.71 -11.66
CA PHE A 51 8.94 -11.35 -10.55
C PHE A 51 7.55 -10.72 -10.41
N ILE A 52 6.50 -11.55 -10.46
CA ILE A 52 5.12 -11.13 -10.24
C ILE A 52 4.81 -11.31 -8.74
N GLY A 53 4.67 -10.20 -8.04
CA GLY A 53 4.19 -10.15 -6.66
C GLY A 53 2.74 -9.67 -6.63
N ASN A 54 2.06 -9.90 -5.50
CA ASN A 54 0.76 -9.26 -5.20
C ASN A 54 -0.20 -9.30 -6.39
N TYR A 55 -0.68 -10.52 -6.67
CA TYR A 55 -1.49 -10.86 -7.83
C TYR A 55 -2.80 -10.08 -7.88
N GLU A 56 -3.31 -9.64 -6.73
CA GLU A 56 -4.48 -8.78 -6.61
C GLU A 56 -4.27 -7.38 -7.21
N HIS A 57 -3.00 -6.95 -7.39
CA HIS A 57 -2.65 -5.64 -7.93
C HIS A 57 -1.64 -5.69 -9.09
N GLY A 58 -1.27 -6.88 -9.58
CA GLY A 58 -0.43 -7.07 -10.77
C GLY A 58 0.99 -6.51 -10.63
N ALA A 59 1.57 -6.57 -9.43
CA ALA A 59 2.86 -5.98 -9.13
C ALA A 59 3.99 -6.71 -9.87
N THR A 60 4.79 -6.00 -10.68
CA THR A 60 5.84 -6.63 -11.52
C THR A 60 7.19 -5.98 -11.28
N TYR A 61 8.15 -6.77 -10.81
CA TYR A 61 9.53 -6.34 -10.57
C TYR A 61 10.45 -6.81 -11.68
N GLU A 62 11.33 -5.93 -12.16
CA GLU A 62 12.28 -6.21 -13.25
C GLU A 62 13.72 -6.32 -12.74
N LYS A 63 14.61 -6.84 -13.58
CA LYS A 63 16.04 -7.01 -13.24
C LYS A 63 16.77 -5.68 -13.07
N ASP A 64 16.51 -4.76 -13.99
CA ASP A 64 17.32 -3.56 -14.20
C ASP A 64 16.91 -2.40 -13.28
N ARG A 65 15.80 -2.56 -12.54
CA ARG A 65 15.23 -1.51 -11.70
C ARG A 65 14.76 -2.06 -10.35
N PHE A 66 15.29 -1.49 -9.28
CA PHE A 66 14.68 -1.61 -7.95
C PHE A 66 13.48 -0.68 -7.89
N SER A 67 12.32 -1.21 -7.49
CA SER A 67 11.08 -0.44 -7.40
C SER A 67 10.51 -0.52 -5.98
N LEU A 68 10.05 0.62 -5.48
CA LEU A 68 9.17 0.70 -4.31
C LEU A 68 7.70 0.83 -4.73
N ASP A 69 7.44 1.05 -6.02
CA ASP A 69 6.14 1.50 -6.49
C ASP A 69 5.17 0.34 -6.74
N GLN A 70 5.67 -0.89 -6.82
CA GLN A 70 4.86 -2.05 -7.16
C GLN A 70 3.82 -2.40 -6.08
N GLU A 71 4.21 -2.28 -4.80
CA GLU A 71 3.41 -2.82 -3.70
C GLU A 71 3.32 -1.87 -2.48
N SER A 72 3.95 -0.70 -2.53
CA SER A 72 3.79 0.28 -1.46
C SER A 72 2.39 0.87 -1.49
N LEU A 73 1.77 0.97 -0.31
CA LEU A 73 0.39 1.42 -0.19
C LEU A 73 0.12 2.01 1.19
N ALA A 74 -0.90 2.85 1.26
CA ALA A 74 -1.40 3.41 2.50
C ALA A 74 -2.91 3.51 2.44
N GLY A 75 -3.56 3.41 3.58
CA GLY A 75 -5.01 3.49 3.64
C GLY A 75 -5.53 4.10 4.93
N LEU A 76 -6.75 4.61 4.84
CA LEU A 76 -7.54 5.10 5.95
C LEU A 76 -8.84 4.30 6.01
N GLN A 77 -9.23 3.95 7.23
CA GLN A 77 -10.47 3.24 7.51
C GLN A 77 -11.28 4.01 8.55
N LEU A 78 -12.55 4.23 8.23
CA LEU A 78 -13.56 4.82 9.10
C LEU A 78 -14.57 3.74 9.46
N LYS A 79 -14.78 3.49 10.75
CA LYS A 79 -15.82 2.59 11.23
C LYS A 79 -16.79 3.37 12.12
N TYR A 80 -18.08 3.27 11.83
CA TYR A 80 -19.13 3.90 12.64
C TYR A 80 -20.10 2.87 13.21
N GLN A 81 -20.39 2.98 14.51
CA GLN A 81 -21.32 2.12 15.23
C GLN A 81 -22.71 2.78 15.26
N PHE A 82 -23.68 2.22 14.52
CA PHE A 82 -25.04 2.75 14.47
C PHE A 82 -25.90 2.26 15.65
N SER A 83 -25.63 1.04 16.15
CA SER A 83 -26.27 0.44 17.33
C SER A 83 -25.32 -0.60 17.95
N PRO A 84 -25.58 -1.17 19.14
CA PRO A 84 -24.68 -2.19 19.72
C PRO A 84 -24.44 -3.43 18.85
N LYS A 85 -25.25 -3.65 17.81
CA LYS A 85 -25.17 -4.81 16.91
C LYS A 85 -24.94 -4.44 15.44
N LEU A 86 -24.92 -3.16 15.09
CA LEU A 86 -24.79 -2.69 13.71
C LEU A 86 -23.69 -1.65 13.58
N SER A 87 -22.77 -1.90 12.64
CA SER A 87 -21.70 -0.97 12.28
C SER A 87 -21.47 -0.95 10.78
N GLY A 88 -20.96 0.16 10.27
CA GLY A 88 -20.50 0.30 8.89
C GLY A 88 -19.02 0.68 8.85
N THR A 89 -18.32 0.23 7.81
CA THR A 89 -16.91 0.54 7.59
C THR A 89 -16.73 1.07 6.17
N VAL A 90 -15.99 2.16 6.03
CA VAL A 90 -15.54 2.71 4.75
C VAL A 90 -14.02 2.74 4.78
N GLN A 91 -13.38 2.24 3.71
CA GLN A 91 -11.92 2.24 3.57
C GLN A 91 -11.53 2.87 2.23
N VAL A 92 -10.50 3.70 2.26
CA VAL A 92 -9.85 4.26 1.07
C VAL A 92 -8.38 3.86 1.11
N VAL A 93 -7.89 3.30 0.01
CA VAL A 93 -6.50 2.82 -0.14
C VAL A 93 -5.88 3.52 -1.35
N ALA A 94 -4.69 4.06 -1.16
CA ALA A 94 -3.83 4.58 -2.21
C ALA A 94 -2.63 3.64 -2.38
N ARG A 95 -2.35 3.24 -3.62
CA ARG A 95 -1.17 2.45 -4.00
C ARG A 95 -0.22 3.33 -4.80
N SER A 96 1.08 3.07 -4.68
CA SER A 96 2.03 3.46 -5.71
C SER A 96 1.79 2.65 -6.99
N SER A 97 2.21 3.18 -8.14
CA SER A 97 2.12 2.52 -9.45
C SER A 97 3.32 2.88 -10.30
#